data_AF-A0AAJ2PWU6-F1
#
_entry.id   AF-A0AAJ2PWU6-F1
#
_cell.length_a   1.000
_cell.length_b   1.000
_cell.length_c   1.000
_cell.angle_alpha   90.00
_cell.angle_beta   90.00
_cell.angle_gamma   90.00
#
_symmetry.space_group_name_H-M   'P 1'
#
loop_
_entity.id
_entity.type
_entity.pdbx_description
1 polymer ?
#
loop_
_entity_poly.entity_id
_entity_poly.type
_entity_poly.pdbx_seq_one_letter_code
_entity_poly.pdbx_strand_id
1 'polypeptide(L)'
;MLKIPGYEGGPLVEGGAYLDDPLFWPVHLGTCLRGEDAQRAAFGADWDAAMELYRVLSAEQEWPMFSVPLRSGHTIYVVYRNFDGERGVDYLIHHPTWPAAETLAVDDGHFMGPGMAWPELLSAARQSSTTGVDDPDARLLLLFPTLGDARLPDDATVALTTALSALTLIEQPADVASMLLENQGQWAPACWTLADGVWINDGGHSYRNPSNTFALPEGRLLEISSALHGGS
;
A
#
# COMPACT_ATOMS: atom_id res chain seq x y z
N MET A 1 -13.99 -19.27 -0.63
CA MET A 1 -12.55 -19.00 -0.56
C MET A 1 -12.26 -17.91 -1.58
N LEU A 2 -11.70 -16.81 -1.11
CA LEU A 2 -11.37 -15.67 -1.97
C LEU A 2 -10.26 -16.07 -2.95
N LYS A 3 -10.24 -15.44 -4.11
CA LYS A 3 -9.27 -15.73 -5.17
C LYS A 3 -8.89 -14.44 -5.87
N ILE A 4 -7.60 -14.31 -6.16
CA ILE A 4 -7.05 -13.28 -7.04
C ILE A 4 -6.48 -14.03 -8.26
N PRO A 5 -6.87 -13.70 -9.50
CA PRO A 5 -6.38 -14.39 -10.69
C PRO A 5 -4.84 -14.37 -10.75
N GLY A 6 -4.22 -15.53 -10.99
CA GLY A 6 -2.77 -15.67 -11.07
C GLY A 6 -2.00 -15.54 -9.75
N TYR A 7 -2.70 -15.34 -8.62
CA TYR A 7 -2.08 -15.36 -7.29
C TYR A 7 -2.31 -16.71 -6.64
N GLU A 8 -1.25 -17.52 -6.57
CA GLU A 8 -1.27 -18.84 -5.95
C GLU A 8 -0.81 -18.73 -4.49
N GLY A 9 -1.53 -19.36 -3.54
CA GLY A 9 -0.89 -19.80 -2.29
C GLY A 9 -1.59 -19.53 -0.97
N GLY A 10 -2.49 -18.55 -0.85
CA GLY A 10 -3.02 -18.16 0.46
C GLY A 10 -4.39 -18.75 0.82
N PRO A 11 -4.64 -19.20 2.06
CA PRO A 11 -5.99 -19.28 2.62
C PRO A 11 -6.56 -17.86 2.80
N LEU A 12 -6.87 -17.20 1.67
CA LEU A 12 -7.31 -15.81 1.65
C LEU A 12 -8.64 -15.65 2.40
N VAL A 13 -8.66 -14.70 3.33
CA VAL A 13 -9.83 -14.30 4.13
C VAL A 13 -10.10 -12.80 3.97
N GLU A 14 -11.35 -12.37 4.18
CA GLU A 14 -11.71 -10.96 4.11
C GLU A 14 -11.06 -10.21 5.28
N GLY A 15 -10.26 -9.19 4.99
CA GLY A 15 -9.56 -8.39 5.99
C GLY A 15 -10.40 -7.25 6.59
N GLY A 16 -11.58 -6.95 6.02
CA GLY A 16 -12.33 -5.71 6.33
C GLY A 16 -12.59 -5.45 7.81
N ALA A 17 -12.75 -6.48 8.64
CA ALA A 17 -12.95 -6.32 10.08
C ALA A 17 -11.75 -5.70 10.82
N TYR A 18 -10.53 -5.81 10.28
CA TYR A 18 -9.35 -5.17 10.85
C TYR A 18 -9.34 -3.66 10.66
N LEU A 19 -10.06 -3.13 9.66
CA LEU A 19 -10.09 -1.69 9.38
C LEU A 19 -10.81 -0.89 10.48
N ASP A 20 -11.67 -1.56 11.25
CA ASP A 20 -12.39 -0.98 12.38
C ASP A 20 -11.54 -0.94 13.68
N ASP A 21 -10.37 -1.59 13.70
CA ASP A 21 -9.45 -1.57 14.84
C ASP A 21 -8.43 -0.44 14.66
N PRO A 22 -8.44 0.62 15.50
CA PRO A 22 -7.49 1.72 15.38
C PRO A 22 -6.02 1.30 15.48
N LEU A 23 -5.73 0.16 16.12
CA LEU A 23 -4.37 -0.37 16.27
C LEU A 23 -3.87 -1.09 15.00
N PHE A 24 -4.77 -1.47 14.09
CA PHE A 24 -4.41 -2.07 12.80
C PHE A 24 -3.53 -1.13 11.98
N TRP A 25 -3.86 0.15 11.94
CA TRP A 25 -3.19 1.14 11.10
C TRP A 25 -1.70 1.33 11.44
N PRO A 26 -1.29 1.62 12.68
CA PRO A 26 0.13 1.70 13.00
C PRO A 26 0.85 0.36 12.81
N VAL A 27 0.18 -0.79 13.01
CA VAL A 27 0.77 -2.12 12.70
C VAL A 27 1.01 -2.28 11.20
N HIS A 28 0.01 -1.94 10.36
CA HIS A 28 0.12 -1.98 8.90
C HIS A 28 1.23 -1.06 8.38
N LEU A 29 1.37 0.13 8.96
CA LEU A 29 2.38 1.13 8.59
C LEU A 29 3.76 0.85 9.22
N GLY A 30 3.92 -0.23 9.99
CA GLY A 30 5.11 -0.47 10.82
C GLY A 30 6.43 -0.50 10.04
N THR A 31 6.43 -0.99 8.80
CA THR A 31 7.61 -1.01 7.91
C THR A 31 8.04 0.39 7.47
N CYS A 32 7.11 1.35 7.49
CA CYS A 32 7.34 2.77 7.20
C CYS A 32 7.76 3.57 8.45
N LEU A 33 7.55 3.02 9.65
CA LEU A 33 7.87 3.65 10.94
C LEU A 33 9.23 3.19 11.47
N ARG A 34 10.30 3.66 10.82
CA ARG A 34 11.67 3.22 11.12
C ARG A 34 12.24 3.92 12.36
N GLY A 35 12.79 3.11 13.26
CA GLY A 35 13.48 3.58 14.46
C GLY A 35 12.60 3.65 15.70
N GLU A 36 13.24 3.64 16.88
CA GLU A 36 12.56 3.60 18.18
C GLU A 36 11.66 4.81 18.41
N ASP A 37 12.03 5.99 17.91
CA ASP A 37 11.25 7.21 18.07
C ASP A 37 9.92 7.15 17.30
N ALA A 38 9.95 6.65 16.07
CA ALA A 38 8.75 6.48 15.26
C ALA A 38 7.82 5.40 15.85
N GLN A 39 8.39 4.29 16.30
CA GLN A 39 7.64 3.23 16.99
C GLN A 39 6.98 3.75 18.26
N ARG A 40 7.71 4.51 19.08
CA ARG A 40 7.15 5.10 20.31
C ARG A 40 6.03 6.10 20.01
N ALA A 41 6.18 6.92 18.98
CA ALA A 41 5.16 7.88 18.59
C ALA A 41 3.89 7.20 18.05
N ALA A 42 4.02 6.09 17.32
CA ALA A 42 2.91 5.39 16.70
C ALA A 42 2.18 4.42 17.64
N PHE A 43 2.89 3.75 18.55
CA PHE A 43 2.32 2.71 19.41
C PHE A 43 2.20 3.13 20.88
N GLY A 44 3.07 4.02 21.37
CA GLY A 44 3.04 4.46 22.77
C GLY A 44 3.01 3.30 23.77
N ALA A 45 1.97 3.28 24.62
CA ALA A 45 1.74 2.23 25.60
C ALA A 45 1.16 0.92 25.01
N ASP A 46 0.66 0.96 23.77
CA ASP A 46 -0.05 -0.16 23.12
C ASP A 46 0.89 -1.11 22.35
N TRP A 47 2.21 -0.99 22.54
CA TRP A 47 3.21 -1.82 21.85
C TRP A 47 2.96 -3.32 22.01
N ASP A 48 2.65 -3.79 23.22
CA ASP A 48 2.40 -5.22 23.47
C ASP A 48 1.14 -5.70 22.74
N ALA A 49 0.09 -4.87 22.69
CA ALA A 49 -1.13 -5.16 21.94
C ALA A 49 -0.86 -5.16 20.43
N ALA A 50 -0.02 -4.25 19.94
CA ALA A 50 0.38 -4.18 18.53
C ALA A 50 1.14 -5.44 18.11
N MET A 51 2.03 -5.94 18.96
CA MET A 51 2.74 -7.19 18.71
C MET A 51 1.83 -8.42 18.70
N GLU A 52 0.78 -8.42 19.53
CA GLU A 52 -0.22 -9.50 19.49
C GLU A 52 -1.07 -9.42 18.22
N LEU A 53 -1.53 -8.23 17.83
CA LEU A 53 -2.24 -8.04 16.57
C LEU A 53 -1.39 -8.44 15.37
N TYR A 54 -0.10 -8.07 15.36
CA TYR A 54 0.83 -8.49 14.32
C TYR A 54 0.94 -10.02 14.21
N ARG A 55 0.97 -10.75 15.34
CA ARG A 55 0.97 -12.23 15.32
C ARG A 55 -0.30 -12.80 14.69
N VAL A 56 -1.45 -12.20 14.98
CA VAL A 56 -2.74 -12.60 14.40
C VAL A 56 -2.75 -12.33 12.89
N LEU A 57 -2.38 -11.12 12.46
CA LEU A 57 -2.27 -10.75 11.05
C LEU A 57 -1.27 -11.61 10.29
N SER A 58 -0.29 -12.18 10.99
CA SER A 58 0.75 -13.03 10.43
C SER A 58 0.43 -14.54 10.56
N ALA A 59 -0.78 -14.94 10.94
CA ALA A 59 -1.13 -16.36 11.05
C ALA A 59 -1.06 -17.06 9.67
N GLU A 60 -0.40 -18.22 9.58
CA GLU A 60 -0.21 -18.90 8.28
C GLU A 60 -1.52 -19.47 7.71
N GLN A 61 -2.52 -19.65 8.59
CA GLN A 61 -3.80 -20.30 8.32
C GLN A 61 -4.83 -19.34 7.71
N GLU A 62 -4.61 -18.03 7.85
CA GLU A 62 -5.51 -16.99 7.37
C GLU A 62 -4.68 -15.85 6.80
N TRP A 63 -4.93 -15.50 5.55
CA TRP A 63 -4.22 -14.42 4.87
C TRP A 63 -5.19 -13.28 4.64
N PRO A 64 -5.22 -12.26 5.53
CA PRO A 64 -6.05 -11.10 5.35
C PRO A 64 -5.84 -10.46 3.97
N MET A 65 -6.94 -10.28 3.25
CA MET A 65 -6.97 -9.63 1.96
C MET A 65 -7.96 -8.46 1.98
N PHE A 66 -7.51 -7.34 1.44
CA PHE A 66 -8.31 -6.13 1.29
C PHE A 66 -8.41 -5.79 -0.20
N SER A 67 -9.61 -5.41 -0.64
CA SER A 67 -9.86 -5.01 -2.02
C SER A 67 -10.13 -3.51 -2.09
N VAL A 68 -9.42 -2.80 -2.96
CA VAL A 68 -9.57 -1.37 -3.24
C VAL A 68 -9.93 -1.20 -4.72
N PRO A 69 -11.24 -1.16 -5.07
CA PRO A 69 -11.67 -0.99 -6.45
C PRO A 69 -11.38 0.43 -6.97
N LEU A 70 -11.05 0.49 -8.26
CA LEU A 70 -10.83 1.71 -9.03
C LEU A 70 -11.96 1.91 -10.04
N ARG A 71 -12.23 3.17 -10.41
CA ARG A 71 -13.30 3.54 -11.36
C ARG A 71 -13.15 2.91 -12.74
N SER A 72 -11.91 2.60 -13.13
CA SER A 72 -11.58 1.94 -14.39
C SER A 72 -11.96 0.45 -14.43
N GLY A 73 -12.55 -0.10 -13.36
CA GLY A 73 -12.84 -1.53 -13.23
C GLY A 73 -11.65 -2.36 -12.76
N HIS A 74 -10.49 -1.73 -12.53
CA HIS A 74 -9.36 -2.37 -11.88
C HIS A 74 -9.62 -2.51 -10.38
N THR A 75 -8.96 -3.47 -9.74
CA THR A 75 -8.95 -3.63 -8.28
C THR A 75 -7.52 -3.76 -7.81
N ILE A 76 -7.15 -2.98 -6.80
CA ILE A 76 -5.91 -3.20 -6.05
C ILE A 76 -6.22 -4.16 -4.91
N TYR A 77 -5.41 -5.19 -4.75
CA TYR A 77 -5.47 -6.10 -3.63
C TYR A 77 -4.28 -5.87 -2.71
N VAL A 78 -4.54 -5.82 -1.41
CA VAL A 78 -3.52 -5.81 -0.36
C VAL A 78 -3.61 -7.13 0.38
N VAL A 79 -2.56 -7.94 0.31
CA VAL A 79 -2.58 -9.32 0.81
C VAL A 79 -1.47 -9.50 1.83
N TYR A 80 -1.86 -9.91 3.04
CA TYR A 80 -0.92 -10.35 4.07
C TYR A 80 -0.47 -11.78 3.74
N ARG A 81 0.66 -11.88 3.03
CA ARG A 81 1.28 -13.14 2.64
C ARG A 81 2.00 -13.73 3.84
N ASN A 82 1.47 -14.81 4.39
CA ASN A 82 1.97 -15.44 5.62
C ASN A 82 2.64 -16.79 5.37
N PHE A 83 3.45 -16.91 4.31
CA PHE A 83 4.33 -18.07 4.16
C PHE A 83 5.44 -18.04 5.20
N ASP A 84 5.74 -19.18 5.82
CA ASP A 84 6.89 -19.28 6.73
C ASP A 84 8.19 -18.91 6.01
N GLY A 85 9.01 -18.06 6.64
CA GLY A 85 10.24 -17.52 6.06
C GLY A 85 10.07 -16.45 4.97
N GLU A 86 8.86 -16.26 4.42
CA GLU A 86 8.59 -15.30 3.34
C GLU A 86 7.36 -14.44 3.64
N ARG A 87 7.26 -13.93 4.88
CA ARG A 87 6.14 -13.07 5.28
C ARG A 87 6.28 -11.67 4.70
N GLY A 88 5.17 -11.08 4.28
CA GLY A 88 5.15 -9.72 3.73
C GLY A 88 3.74 -9.28 3.34
N VAL A 89 3.63 -8.05 2.85
CA VAL A 89 2.38 -7.53 2.27
C VAL A 89 2.54 -7.34 0.77
N ASP A 90 1.76 -8.08 0.00
CA ASP A 90 1.77 -7.98 -1.46
C ASP A 90 0.70 -6.98 -1.91
N TYR A 91 1.09 -6.06 -2.79
CA TYR A 91 0.20 -5.09 -3.42
C TYR A 91 0.06 -5.46 -4.89
N LEU A 92 -1.14 -5.92 -5.26
CA LEU A 92 -1.43 -6.43 -6.59
C LEU A 92 -2.47 -5.54 -7.26
N ILE A 93 -2.45 -5.46 -8.59
CA ILE A 93 -3.51 -4.83 -9.38
C ILE A 93 -4.03 -5.79 -10.43
N HIS A 94 -5.35 -5.86 -10.57
CA HIS A 94 -6.00 -6.72 -11.55
C HIS A 94 -7.11 -5.99 -12.28
N HIS A 95 -7.33 -6.34 -13.54
CA HIS A 95 -8.52 -5.99 -14.28
C HIS A 95 -9.19 -7.27 -14.81
N PRO A 96 -10.53 -7.38 -14.84
CA PRO A 96 -11.22 -8.61 -15.27
C PRO A 96 -10.85 -9.16 -16.64
N THR A 97 -10.31 -8.34 -17.54
CA THR A 97 -9.83 -8.80 -18.87
C THR A 97 -8.42 -9.38 -18.85
N TRP A 98 -7.71 -9.30 -17.71
CA TRP A 98 -6.35 -9.79 -17.57
C TRP A 98 -6.36 -11.25 -17.07
N PRO A 99 -5.48 -12.11 -17.61
CA PRO A 99 -5.41 -13.51 -17.19
C PRO A 99 -4.92 -13.69 -15.75
N ALA A 100 -4.14 -12.72 -15.23
CA ALA A 100 -3.54 -12.71 -13.91
C ALA A 100 -3.44 -11.26 -13.39
N ALA A 101 -3.37 -11.11 -12.07
CA ALA A 101 -3.00 -9.87 -11.40
C ALA A 101 -1.51 -9.58 -11.61
N GLU A 102 -1.17 -8.30 -11.64
CA GLU A 102 0.20 -7.79 -11.74
C GLU A 102 0.63 -7.26 -10.37
N THR A 103 1.91 -7.37 -10.04
CA THR A 103 2.45 -6.84 -8.78
C THR A 103 2.79 -5.35 -8.92
N LEU A 104 2.27 -4.52 -8.02
CA LEU A 104 2.63 -3.10 -7.88
C LEU A 104 3.84 -2.94 -6.96
N ALA A 105 3.80 -3.58 -5.80
CA ALA A 105 4.86 -3.56 -4.81
C ALA A 105 4.78 -4.79 -3.89
N VAL A 106 5.89 -5.12 -3.25
CA VAL A 106 5.95 -6.10 -2.16
C VAL A 106 6.65 -5.45 -0.98
N ASP A 107 5.94 -5.36 0.14
CA ASP A 107 6.44 -4.86 1.41
C ASP A 107 6.99 -6.04 2.21
N ASP A 108 8.22 -6.44 1.86
CA ASP A 108 9.00 -7.47 2.51
C ASP A 108 10.51 -7.15 2.44
N GLY A 109 11.37 -8.07 2.89
CA GLY A 109 12.83 -7.89 2.89
C GLY A 109 13.49 -7.82 1.51
N HIS A 110 12.76 -7.96 0.40
CA HIS A 110 13.28 -7.81 -0.97
C HIS A 110 13.12 -6.40 -1.54
N PHE A 111 12.39 -5.52 -0.85
CA PHE A 111 12.27 -4.10 -1.20
C PHE A 111 11.67 -3.85 -2.59
N MET A 112 10.79 -4.73 -3.09
CA MET A 112 10.24 -4.64 -4.45
C MET A 112 9.22 -3.52 -4.57
N GLY A 113 9.70 -2.32 -4.88
CA GLY A 113 8.91 -1.12 -5.13
C GLY A 113 9.79 0.09 -5.44
N PRO A 114 9.24 1.32 -5.41
CA PRO A 114 7.84 1.67 -5.16
C PRO A 114 6.86 1.25 -6.26
N GLY A 115 5.59 1.18 -5.88
CA GLY A 115 4.48 0.92 -6.81
C GLY A 115 3.78 2.18 -7.32
N MET A 116 3.78 3.27 -6.53
CA MET A 116 3.03 4.49 -6.83
C MET A 116 3.82 5.77 -6.54
N ALA A 117 3.59 6.79 -7.38
CA ALA A 117 3.90 8.18 -7.07
C ALA A 117 2.84 8.77 -6.13
N TRP A 118 3.13 9.90 -5.46
CA TRP A 118 2.17 10.54 -4.56
C TRP A 118 0.83 10.89 -5.23
N PRO A 119 0.79 11.48 -6.44
CA PRO A 119 -0.48 11.79 -7.11
C PRO A 119 -1.30 10.54 -7.46
N GLU A 120 -0.65 9.43 -7.82
CA GLU A 120 -1.32 8.15 -8.10
C GLU A 120 -1.95 7.58 -6.82
N LEU A 121 -1.20 7.56 -5.71
CA LEU A 121 -1.69 7.10 -4.40
C LEU A 121 -2.92 7.90 -3.95
N LEU A 122 -2.81 9.23 -3.98
CA LEU A 122 -3.89 10.11 -3.52
C LEU A 122 -5.13 10.01 -4.40
N SER A 123 -4.95 9.87 -5.72
CA SER A 123 -6.08 9.66 -6.64
C SER A 123 -6.74 8.31 -6.38
N ALA A 124 -5.96 7.23 -6.29
CA ALA A 124 -6.46 5.89 -6.00
C ALA A 124 -7.24 5.82 -4.67
N ALA A 125 -6.80 6.54 -3.64
CA ALA A 125 -7.50 6.62 -2.36
C ALA A 125 -8.86 7.34 -2.46
N ARG A 126 -8.99 8.36 -3.31
CA ARG A 126 -10.20 9.20 -3.43
C ARG A 126 -11.28 8.64 -4.35
N GLN A 127 -11.01 7.55 -5.07
CA GLN A 127 -11.93 6.98 -6.05
C GLN A 127 -13.07 6.18 -5.40
N SER A 128 -14.14 6.82 -4.92
CA SER A 128 -15.36 6.18 -4.35
C SER A 128 -15.76 4.82 -4.94
N SER A 129 -16.14 3.85 -4.11
CA SER A 129 -16.55 2.50 -4.52
C SER A 129 -17.71 1.95 -3.67
N THR A 130 -18.65 1.23 -4.25
CA THR A 130 -19.73 0.57 -3.49
C THR A 130 -19.34 -0.82 -2.97
N THR A 131 -18.13 -1.27 -3.24
CA THR A 131 -17.59 -2.59 -2.88
C THR A 131 -16.16 -2.48 -2.38
N GLY A 132 -15.72 -3.40 -1.51
CA GLY A 132 -14.37 -3.33 -0.93
C GLY A 132 -14.24 -2.15 0.05
N VAL A 133 -13.01 -1.65 0.21
CA VAL A 133 -12.73 -0.50 1.07
C VAL A 133 -13.19 0.78 0.37
N ASP A 134 -14.18 1.47 0.93
CA ASP A 134 -14.73 2.72 0.38
C ASP A 134 -14.15 3.98 1.03
N ASP A 135 -13.88 3.93 2.34
CA ASP A 135 -13.36 5.08 3.09
C ASP A 135 -12.02 5.57 2.49
N PRO A 136 -11.95 6.83 2.00
CA PRO A 136 -10.74 7.37 1.38
C PRO A 136 -9.55 7.44 2.34
N ASP A 137 -9.77 7.67 3.63
CA ASP A 137 -8.69 7.72 4.62
C ASP A 137 -8.12 6.30 4.83
N ALA A 138 -9.01 5.30 4.90
CA ALA A 138 -8.64 3.91 5.06
C ALA A 138 -7.83 3.43 3.84
N ARG A 139 -8.24 3.80 2.64
CA ARG A 139 -7.52 3.47 1.40
C ARG A 139 -6.17 4.16 1.30
N LEU A 140 -6.08 5.42 1.76
CA LEU A 140 -4.82 6.14 1.77
C LEU A 140 -3.81 5.43 2.67
N LEU A 141 -4.19 5.10 3.91
CA LEU A 141 -3.31 4.41 4.84
C LEU A 141 -2.98 2.99 4.38
N LEU A 142 -3.95 2.25 3.84
CA LEU A 142 -3.78 0.88 3.36
C LEU A 142 -2.85 0.78 2.14
N LEU A 143 -2.81 1.82 1.28
CA LEU A 143 -1.94 1.85 0.10
C LEU A 143 -0.63 2.60 0.33
N PHE A 144 -0.51 3.30 1.47
CA PHE A 144 0.65 4.13 1.78
C PHE A 144 1.99 3.40 1.65
N PRO A 145 2.13 2.12 2.07
CA PRO A 145 3.42 1.43 1.95
C PRO A 145 3.89 1.25 0.50
N THR A 146 3.05 1.48 -0.52
CA THR A 146 3.44 1.47 -1.95
C THR A 146 4.07 2.78 -2.45
N LEU A 147 4.05 3.84 -1.63
CA LEU A 147 4.61 5.15 -1.94
C LEU A 147 6.13 5.13 -1.96
N GLY A 148 6.71 5.69 -3.02
CA GLY A 148 8.12 6.07 -3.04
C GLY A 148 8.35 7.22 -4.00
N ASP A 149 8.29 8.46 -3.53
CA ASP A 149 8.33 9.67 -4.35
C ASP A 149 9.27 10.71 -3.73
N ALA A 150 10.33 11.07 -4.47
CA ALA A 150 11.30 12.08 -4.05
C ALA A 150 10.75 13.52 -4.12
N ARG A 151 9.56 13.72 -4.70
CA ARG A 151 8.96 15.06 -4.93
C ARG A 151 7.57 15.14 -4.34
N LEU A 152 7.48 14.96 -3.02
CA LEU A 152 6.25 15.15 -2.27
C LEU A 152 5.80 16.63 -2.29
N PRO A 153 4.50 16.92 -2.43
CA PRO A 153 3.98 18.27 -2.30
C PRO A 153 3.88 18.69 -0.83
N ASP A 154 3.88 20.01 -0.58
CA ASP A 154 3.83 20.60 0.77
C ASP A 154 2.58 20.17 1.58
N ASP A 155 1.48 19.82 0.91
CA ASP A 155 0.23 19.42 1.53
C ASP A 155 0.13 17.90 1.81
N ALA A 156 1.17 17.12 1.49
CA ALA A 156 1.17 15.67 1.71
C ALA A 156 0.98 15.31 3.20
N THR A 157 1.66 16.05 4.10
CA THR A 157 1.55 15.84 5.55
C THR A 157 0.13 16.09 6.04
N VAL A 158 -0.58 17.07 5.47
CA VAL A 158 -1.97 17.38 5.87
C VAL A 158 -2.91 16.22 5.53
N ALA A 159 -2.75 15.62 4.35
CA ALA A 159 -3.55 14.49 3.92
C ALA A 159 -3.37 13.29 4.87
N LEU A 160 -2.11 12.91 5.18
CA LEU A 160 -1.85 11.82 6.12
C LEU A 160 -2.27 12.13 7.55
N THR A 161 -2.04 13.36 8.02
CA THR A 161 -2.46 13.77 9.37
C THR A 161 -3.96 13.60 9.53
N THR A 162 -4.74 13.96 8.50
CA THR A 162 -6.20 13.80 8.50
C THR A 162 -6.59 12.33 8.64
N ALA A 163 -6.04 11.46 7.79
CA ALA A 163 -6.34 10.03 7.81
C ALA A 163 -5.92 9.35 9.13
N LEU A 164 -4.73 9.67 9.64
CA LEU A 164 -4.26 9.15 10.93
C LEU A 164 -5.15 9.62 12.09
N SER A 165 -5.58 10.88 12.07
CA SER A 165 -6.49 11.42 13.10
C SER A 165 -7.87 10.77 13.07
N ALA A 166 -8.34 10.37 11.87
CA ALA A 166 -9.64 9.75 11.68
C ALA A 166 -9.65 8.28 12.12
N LEU A 167 -8.55 7.56 11.90
CA LEU A 167 -8.51 6.11 11.97
C LEU A 167 -7.69 5.53 13.11
N THR A 168 -6.89 6.34 13.81
CA THR A 168 -5.98 5.86 14.86
C THR A 168 -6.23 6.53 16.20
N LEU A 169 -5.58 6.01 17.25
CA LEU A 169 -5.52 6.64 18.57
C LEU A 169 -4.16 7.32 18.85
N ILE A 170 -3.39 7.59 17.80
CA ILE A 170 -2.07 8.22 17.91
C ILE A 170 -2.21 9.62 18.52
N GLU A 171 -1.41 9.92 19.55
CA GLU A 171 -1.49 11.20 20.27
C GLU A 171 -1.07 12.40 19.40
N GLN A 172 -0.06 12.22 18.55
CA GLN A 172 0.49 13.25 17.66
C GLN A 172 0.49 12.79 16.20
N PRO A 173 -0.68 12.76 15.53
CA PRO A 173 -0.80 12.23 14.18
C PRO A 173 0.01 13.04 13.15
N ALA A 174 0.26 14.33 13.38
CA ALA A 174 1.07 15.16 12.49
C ALA A 174 2.57 14.80 12.52
N ASP A 175 3.08 14.44 13.70
CA ASP A 175 4.47 14.01 13.87
C ASP A 175 4.68 12.65 13.18
N VAL A 176 3.75 11.72 13.39
CA VAL A 176 3.78 10.40 12.73
C VAL A 176 3.62 10.54 11.21
N ALA A 177 2.72 11.41 10.72
CA ALA A 177 2.59 11.69 9.28
C ALA A 177 3.90 12.19 8.67
N SER A 178 4.62 13.06 9.38
CA SER A 178 5.92 13.59 8.91
C SER A 178 6.96 12.46 8.84
N MET A 179 7.07 11.63 9.88
CA MET A 179 7.97 10.48 9.90
C MET A 179 7.66 9.47 8.78
N LEU A 180 6.37 9.21 8.52
CA LEU A 180 5.94 8.35 7.43
C LEU A 180 6.36 8.89 6.06
N LEU A 181 6.21 10.20 5.81
CA LEU A 181 6.58 10.81 4.52
C LEU A 181 8.10 10.92 4.31
N GLU A 182 8.86 11.07 5.39
CA GLU A 182 10.31 11.05 5.38
C GLU A 182 10.85 9.65 5.07
N ASN A 183 10.26 8.62 5.68
CA ASN A 183 10.70 7.23 5.51
C ASN A 183 10.13 6.55 4.26
N GLN A 184 8.88 6.87 3.92
CA GLN A 184 8.06 6.24 2.88
C GLN A 184 7.99 4.71 3.06
N GLY A 185 7.77 3.95 1.98
CA GLY A 185 7.83 2.49 2.00
C GLY A 185 9.22 1.94 2.32
N GLN A 186 9.46 0.64 2.11
CA GLN A 186 10.76 0.04 2.45
C GLN A 186 11.92 0.45 1.52
N TRP A 187 11.64 1.06 0.37
CA TRP A 187 12.63 1.56 -0.61
C TRP A 187 13.03 3.02 -0.36
N ALA A 188 14.06 3.48 -1.07
CA ALA A 188 14.43 4.89 -1.08
C ALA A 188 13.40 5.72 -1.90
N PRO A 189 13.20 7.02 -1.58
CA PRO A 189 12.41 7.90 -2.42
C PRO A 189 12.96 7.92 -3.85
N ALA A 190 12.08 7.72 -4.82
CA ALA A 190 12.44 7.60 -6.24
C ALA A 190 11.89 8.77 -7.06
N CYS A 191 12.53 9.10 -8.18
CA CYS A 191 12.02 10.13 -9.08
C CYS A 191 11.04 9.51 -10.08
N TRP A 192 9.93 10.21 -10.29
CA TRP A 192 8.90 9.82 -11.24
C TRP A 192 8.89 10.76 -12.44
N THR A 193 8.81 10.22 -13.65
CA THR A 193 8.62 11.00 -14.88
C THR A 193 7.34 10.56 -15.57
N LEU A 194 6.50 11.53 -15.94
CA LEU A 194 5.33 11.27 -16.77
C LEU A 194 5.73 11.38 -18.24
N ALA A 195 5.65 10.27 -18.97
CA ALA A 195 5.92 10.20 -20.40
C ALA A 195 4.80 9.44 -21.09
N ASP A 196 4.19 10.03 -22.12
CA ASP A 196 3.11 9.41 -22.91
C ASP A 196 1.95 8.83 -22.06
N GLY A 197 1.61 9.52 -20.96
CA GLY A 197 0.56 9.11 -20.03
C GLY A 197 0.97 8.03 -19.04
N VAL A 198 2.22 7.59 -19.06
CA VAL A 198 2.79 6.58 -18.16
C VAL A 198 3.67 7.26 -17.11
N TRP A 199 3.44 6.95 -15.84
CA TRP A 199 4.39 7.24 -14.78
C TRP A 199 5.48 6.19 -14.75
N ILE A 200 6.71 6.64 -15.00
CA ILE A 200 7.92 5.85 -15.01
C ILE A 200 8.73 6.18 -13.75
N ASN A 201 9.10 5.14 -13.01
CA ASN A 201 9.98 5.24 -11.84
C ASN A 201 11.44 4.99 -12.24
N ASP A 202 12.40 5.61 -11.55
CA ASP A 202 13.83 5.38 -11.77
C ASP A 202 14.49 4.43 -10.74
N GLY A 203 13.72 3.93 -9.77
CA GLY A 203 14.18 3.03 -8.72
C GLY A 203 14.56 1.64 -9.23
N GLY A 204 15.64 1.09 -8.69
CA GLY A 204 16.20 -0.20 -9.12
C GLY A 204 15.39 -1.44 -8.74
N HIS A 205 14.37 -1.30 -7.90
CA HIS A 205 13.49 -2.40 -7.45
C HIS A 205 12.03 -2.21 -7.87
N SER A 206 11.71 -1.14 -8.61
CA SER A 206 10.34 -0.85 -9.02
C SER A 206 9.96 -1.61 -10.28
N TYR A 207 8.77 -2.20 -10.27
CA TYR A 207 8.09 -2.74 -11.45
C TYR A 207 7.74 -1.65 -12.48
N ARG A 208 7.76 -0.38 -12.06
CA ARG A 208 7.45 0.82 -12.87
C ARG A 208 8.69 1.41 -13.55
N ASN A 209 9.86 0.80 -13.39
CA ASN A 209 11.09 1.19 -14.08
C ASN A 209 11.36 0.25 -15.27
N PRO A 210 11.21 0.71 -16.54
CA PRO A 210 11.37 -0.14 -17.73
C PRO A 210 12.81 -0.63 -17.95
N SER A 211 13.79 -0.12 -17.19
CA SER A 211 15.18 -0.60 -17.24
C SER A 211 15.39 -1.89 -16.45
N ASN A 212 14.44 -2.27 -15.59
CA ASN A 212 14.53 -3.48 -14.78
C ASN A 212 14.12 -4.73 -15.59
N THR A 213 14.78 -5.86 -15.36
CA THR A 213 14.50 -7.12 -16.07
C THR A 213 13.14 -7.72 -15.74
N PHE A 214 12.55 -7.29 -14.63
CA PHE A 214 11.22 -7.68 -14.12
C PHE A 214 10.19 -6.56 -14.28
N ALA A 215 10.49 -5.52 -15.06
CA ALA A 215 9.56 -4.42 -15.30
C ALA A 215 8.25 -4.92 -15.91
N LEU A 216 7.15 -4.24 -15.58
CA LEU A 216 5.88 -4.51 -16.21
C LEU A 216 5.95 -4.18 -17.71
N PRO A 217 5.27 -4.96 -18.57
CA PRO A 217 5.18 -4.65 -19.99
C PRO A 217 4.61 -3.24 -20.24
N GLU A 218 5.03 -2.57 -21.30
CA GLU A 218 4.63 -1.19 -21.64
C GLU A 218 3.10 -0.99 -21.62
N GLY A 219 2.35 -1.93 -22.22
CA GLY A 219 0.88 -1.87 -22.20
C GLY A 219 0.29 -1.94 -20.79
N ARG A 220 0.88 -2.74 -19.88
CA ARG A 220 0.48 -2.80 -18.47
C ARG A 220 0.76 -1.50 -17.74
N LEU A 221 1.94 -0.91 -17.96
CA LEU A 221 2.31 0.35 -17.35
C LEU A 221 1.32 1.47 -17.71
N LEU A 222 0.91 1.55 -18.98
CA LEU A 222 -0.08 2.53 -19.44
C LEU A 222 -1.46 2.30 -18.81
N GLU A 223 -1.96 1.07 -18.83
CA GLU A 223 -3.25 0.73 -18.23
C GLU A 223 -3.27 1.04 -16.72
N ILE A 224 -2.20 0.69 -16.00
CA ILE A 224 -2.06 0.93 -14.56
C ILE A 224 -2.01 2.44 -14.27
N SER A 225 -1.18 3.21 -14.98
CA SER A 225 -1.12 4.67 -14.79
C SER A 225 -2.47 5.33 -15.05
N SER A 226 -3.20 4.90 -16.09
CA SER A 226 -4.54 5.40 -16.38
C SER A 226 -5.53 5.07 -15.25
N ALA A 227 -5.49 3.84 -14.73
CA ALA A 227 -6.37 3.39 -13.65
C ALA A 227 -6.11 4.15 -12.34
N LEU A 228 -4.85 4.37 -11.97
CA LEU A 228 -4.47 5.04 -10.73
C LEU A 228 -4.79 6.55 -10.74
N HIS A 229 -4.71 7.20 -11.90
CA HIS A 229 -5.16 8.60 -12.05
C HIS A 229 -6.67 8.79 -12.02
N GLY A 230 -7.44 7.71 -12.18
CA GLY A 230 -8.89 7.72 -12.11
C GLY A 230 -9.61 7.82 -13.44
N GLY A 231 -8.87 7.78 -14.56
CA GLY A 231 -9.42 7.95 -15.91
C GLY A 231 -10.11 9.32 -16.09
N SER A 232 -10.00 9.89 -17.28
CA SER A 232 -10.80 11.06 -17.67
C SER A 232 -12.18 10.64 -18.14
#